data_AF-A0A2A5IMV5-F1
#
_entry.id   AF-A0A2A5IMV5-F1
#
_cell.length_a   1.000
_cell.length_b   1.000
_cell.length_c   1.000
_cell.angle_alpha   90.00
_cell.angle_beta   90.00
_cell.angle_gamma   90.00
#
_symmetry.space_group_name_H-M   'P 1'
#
loop_
_entity.id
_entity.type
_entity.pdbx_description
1 polymer ?
#
loop_
_entity_poly.entity_id
_entity_poly.type
_entity_poly.pdbx_seq_one_letter_code
_entity_poly.pdbx_strand_id
1 'polypeptide(L)' 'MFFRKMTNREKVSAEKAAGQAFTFYVLALGGHALYSFIQGDRPPATFVILMAGLLVFFAADWLFNKRHP' A
#
# COMPACT_ATOMS: atom_id res chain seq x y z
N MET A 1 3.85 -31.81 13.41
CA MET A 1 3.73 -31.24 12.05
C MET A 1 3.38 -29.75 12.18
N PHE A 2 4.27 -28.87 11.73
CA PHE A 2 4.24 -27.43 12.03
C PHE A 2 3.43 -26.57 11.03
N PHE A 3 2.84 -27.18 10.00
CA PHE A 3 2.02 -26.48 9.02
C PHE A 3 0.60 -27.03 9.04
N ARG A 4 -0.20 -26.55 9.99
CA ARG A 4 -1.65 -26.75 9.98
C ARG A 4 -2.24 -25.85 8.90
N LYS A 5 -3.03 -26.41 7.98
CA LYS A 5 -3.79 -25.59 7.00
C LYS A 5 -4.68 -24.63 7.77
N MET A 6 -4.59 -23.34 7.44
CA MET A 6 -5.51 -22.32 7.98
C MET A 6 -6.95 -22.71 7.68
N THR A 7 -7.78 -22.66 8.71
CA THR A 7 -9.22 -22.81 8.61
C THR A 7 -9.84 -21.60 7.89
N ASN A 8 -11.01 -21.76 7.28
CA ASN A 8 -11.67 -20.66 6.56
C ASN A 8 -11.92 -19.42 7.44
N ARG A 9 -12.15 -19.60 8.74
CA ARG A 9 -12.28 -18.48 9.70
C ARG A 9 -10.96 -17.73 9.91
N GLU A 10 -9.85 -18.44 10.02
CA GLU A 10 -8.51 -17.84 10.16
C GLU A 10 -8.12 -17.09 8.88
N LYS A 11 -8.48 -17.60 7.69
CA LYS A 11 -8.26 -16.89 6.42
C LYS A 11 -9.00 -15.56 6.34
N VAL A 12 -10.30 -15.54 6.60
CA VAL A 12 -11.12 -14.32 6.52
C VAL A 12 -10.64 -13.27 7.53
N SER A 13 -10.25 -13.70 8.74
CA SER A 13 -9.69 -12.80 9.74
C SER A 13 -8.32 -12.25 9.34
N ALA A 14 -7.45 -13.10 8.78
CA ALA A 14 -6.12 -12.70 8.32
C ALA A 14 -6.20 -11.74 7.13
N GLU A 15 -7.13 -11.97 6.20
CA GLU A 15 -7.35 -11.10 5.04
C GLU A 15 -7.85 -9.71 5.45
N LYS A 16 -8.79 -9.65 6.40
CA LYS A 16 -9.27 -8.38 6.96
C LYS A 16 -8.18 -7.63 7.73
N ALA A 17 -7.37 -8.36 8.52
CA ALA A 17 -6.24 -7.79 9.24
C ALA A 17 -5.11 -7.35 8.30
N ALA A 18 -4.87 -8.08 7.21
CA ALA A 18 -3.89 -7.73 6.18
C ALA A 18 -4.27 -6.43 5.48
N GLY A 19 -5.55 -6.23 5.16
CA GLY A 19 -6.03 -4.96 4.59
C GLY A 19 -5.79 -3.75 5.51
N GLN A 20 -6.04 -3.92 6.82
CA GLN A 20 -5.79 -2.87 7.82
C GLN A 20 -4.28 -2.63 8.03
N ALA A 21 -3.49 -3.69 8.15
CA ALA A 21 -2.04 -3.62 8.30
C ALA A 21 -1.37 -3.00 7.07
N PHE A 22 -1.86 -3.30 5.86
CA PHE A 22 -1.38 -2.71 4.62
C PHE A 22 -1.67 -1.21 4.57
N THR A 23 -2.89 -0.80 4.93
CA THR A 23 -3.26 0.63 5.02
C THR A 23 -2.36 1.36 6.02
N PHE A 24 -2.15 0.77 7.21
CA PHE A 24 -1.25 1.34 8.21
C PHE A 24 0.19 1.44 7.70
N TYR A 25 0.69 0.40 7.01
CA TYR A 25 2.03 0.37 6.44
C TYR A 25 2.24 1.45 5.37
N VAL A 26 1.27 1.63 4.47
CA VAL A 26 1.31 2.69 3.45
C VAL A 26 1.29 4.08 4.10
N LEU A 27 0.45 4.30 5.11
CA LEU A 27 0.41 5.56 5.84
C LEU A 27 1.71 5.84 6.60
N ALA A 28 2.28 4.82 7.26
CA ALA A 28 3.54 4.95 7.99
C ALA A 28 4.72 5.24 7.05
N LEU A 29 4.83 4.51 5.93
CA LEU A 29 5.86 4.75 4.92
C LEU A 29 5.68 6.11 4.24
N GLY A 30 4.45 6.46 3.87
CA GLY A 30 4.14 7.75 3.26
C GLY A 30 4.46 8.91 4.19
N GLY A 31 4.07 8.79 5.47
CA GLY A 31 4.38 9.78 6.51
C GLY A 31 5.89 9.92 6.76
N HIS A 32 6.61 8.80 6.83
CA HIS A 32 8.07 8.81 7.02
C HIS A 32 8.80 9.44 5.82
N ALA A 33 8.34 9.16 4.60
CA ALA A 33 8.92 9.75 3.41
C ALA A 33 8.58 11.23 3.23
N LEU A 34 7.36 11.64 3.58
CA LEU A 34 6.98 13.06 3.60
C LEU A 34 7.78 13.84 4.65
N TYR A 35 8.01 13.24 5.83
CA TYR A 35 8.87 13.80 6.86
C TYR A 35 10.31 13.96 6.38
N SER A 36 10.85 12.93 5.70
CA SER A 36 12.21 12.96 5.12
C SER A 36 12.33 14.01 4.01
N PHE A 37 11.29 14.17 3.17
CA PHE A 37 11.23 15.20 2.13
C PHE A 37 11.26 16.62 2.71
N ILE A 38 10.54 16.86 3.81
CA ILE A 38 10.51 18.18 4.48
C ILE A 38 11.81 18.45 5.26
N GLN A 39 12.48 17.42 5.77
CA GLN A 39 13.79 17.56 6.44
C GLN A 39 14.96 17.90 5.51
N GLY A 40 14.75 17.92 4.19
CA GLY A 40 15.76 18.35 3.23
C GLY A 40 16.72 17.25 2.79
N ASP A 41 16.57 16.03 3.29
CA ASP A 41 17.14 14.84 2.66
C ASP A 41 16.38 14.59 1.36
N ARG A 42 17.05 14.84 0.21
CA ARG A 42 16.45 14.57 -1.10
C ARG A 42 15.96 13.12 -1.10
N PRO A 43 14.64 12.86 -1.21
CA PRO A 43 14.14 11.51 -1.18
C PRO A 43 14.81 10.72 -2.31
N PRO A 44 15.26 9.48 -2.04
CA PRO A 44 15.96 8.70 -3.05
C PRO A 44 15.06 8.58 -4.29
N ALA A 45 15.64 8.77 -5.48
CA ALA A 45 14.90 8.81 -6.73
C ALA A 45 14.01 7.57 -6.94
N THR A 46 14.43 6.42 -6.41
CA THR A 46 13.65 5.17 -6.35
C THR A 46 12.33 5.34 -5.61
N PHE A 47 12.29 6.05 -4.49
CA PHE A 47 11.06 6.31 -3.76
C PHE A 47 10.10 7.20 -4.56
N VAL A 48 10.63 8.24 -5.23
CA VAL A 48 9.85 9.15 -6.07
C VAL A 48 9.25 8.40 -7.27
N ILE A 49 10.03 7.57 -7.94
CA ILE A 49 9.57 6.75 -9.08
C ILE A 49 8.48 5.77 -8.64
N LEU A 50 8.64 5.16 -7.46
CA LEU A 50 7.67 4.20 -6.93
C LEU A 50 6.36 4.88 -6.54
N MET A 51 6.41 6.04 -5.88
CA MET A 51 5.23 6.86 -5.57
C MET A 51 4.54 7.42 -6.82
N ALA A 52 5.32 7.87 -7.81
CA ALA A 52 4.78 8.33 -9.09
C ALA A 52 4.08 7.17 -9.83
N GLY A 53 4.69 5.99 -9.88
CA GLY A 53 4.09 4.79 -10.46
C GLY A 53 2.80 4.38 -9.76
N LEU A 54 2.77 4.46 -8.42
CA LEU A 54 1.58 4.13 -7.63
C LEU A 54 0.45 5.14 -7.88
N LEU A 55 0.76 6.44 -7.93
CA LEU A 55 -0.20 7.49 -8.26
C LEU A 55 -0.78 7.33 -9.66
N VAL A 56 0.05 7.02 -10.66
CA VAL A 56 -0.40 6.77 -12.03
C VAL A 56 -1.27 5.52 -12.09
N PHE A 57 -0.91 4.45 -11.37
CA PHE A 57 -1.71 3.23 -11.29
C PHE A 57 -3.09 3.49 -10.68
N PHE A 58 -3.16 4.17 -9.54
CA PHE A 58 -4.45 4.52 -8.90
C PHE A 58 -5.26 5.51 -9.73
N ALA A 59 -4.63 6.49 -10.38
CA ALA A 59 -5.32 7.44 -11.26
C ALA A 59 -5.88 6.74 -12.51
N ALA A 60 -5.12 5.82 -13.10
CA ALA A 60 -5.57 5.00 -14.21
C ALA A 60 -6.72 4.09 -13.78
N ASP A 61 -6.57 3.36 -12.68
CA ASP A 61 -7.63 2.52 -12.11
C ASP A 61 -8.91 3.34 -11.86
N TRP A 62 -8.80 4.52 -11.25
CA TRP A 62 -9.95 5.41 -11.04
C TRP A 62 -10.58 5.91 -12.34
N LEU A 63 -9.76 6.24 -13.36
CA LEU A 63 -10.24 6.72 -14.65
C LEU A 63 -10.90 5.61 -15.48
N PHE A 64 -10.36 4.39 -15.43
CA PHE A 64 -10.89 3.23 -16.15
C PHE A 64 -12.09 2.61 -15.42
N ASN A 65 -12.08 2.57 -14.09
CA ASN A 65 -13.22 2.09 -13.29
C ASN A 65 -14.42 3.05 -13.37
N LYS A 66 -14.22 4.33 -13.69
CA LYS A 66 -15.32 5.26 -14.04
C LYS A 66 -15.97 5.01 -15.41
N ARG A 67 -15.36 4.22 -16.29
CA ARG A 67 -15.85 3.97 -17.66
C ARG A 67 -16.72 2.72 -17.81
N HIS A 68 -16.89 1.93 -16.75
CA HIS A 68 -17.85 0.83 -16.72
C HIS A 68 -18.82 1.04 -15.54
N PRO A 69 -20.05 1.54 -15.78
CA PRO A 69 -21.15 1.37 -14.82
C PRO A 69 -21.53 -0.11 -14.67
#